data_AF-A0AB38G2G3-F1
#
_entry.id   AF-A0AB38G2G3-F1
#
_cell.length_a   1.000
_cell.length_b   1.000
_cell.length_c   1.000
_cell.angle_alpha   90.00
_cell.angle_beta   90.00
_cell.angle_gamma   90.00
#
_symmetry.space_group_name_H-M   'P 1'
#
loop_
_entity.id
_entity.type
_entity.pdbx_description
1 polymer ?
#
loop_
_entity_poly.entity_id
_entity_poly.type
_entity_poly.pdbx_seq_one_letter_code
_entity_poly.pdbx_strand_id
1 'polypeptide(L)'
;MIITFMAVNFIMLAKVGGGGEKWFLSPRDAYIENKFGAGNFYLFWVWSISLFMIYILYTRKPTSLRELLKISPYVLFCLAISYFTGSKQNILIIVLIIIFYYSHFIKQIKLSKFALIGVSLLSLFLAIQLIQGTTNNIFGALAYFDYFQKTIDFVGNYDKVGPKLGESFLSSFWGYIPRFIDPDKPVIYGQLMIQEALYPGAADQGYYPAFSSWSFLYLDFEWVGVMLSGLFVGFMSWSAYEFFRRNPNSVFAFSMAAQATITMYMVPLHGELYLVAWFIMQRIMLAPTFRRKNNFSENLA
;
A
#
# COMPACT_ATOMS: atom_id res chain seq x y z
N MET A 1 4.26 -16.58 -13.71
CA MET A 1 4.65 -15.18 -13.96
C MET A 1 4.57 -14.31 -12.71
N ILE A 2 3.42 -14.19 -12.03
CA ILE A 2 3.29 -13.36 -10.81
C ILE A 2 4.32 -13.76 -9.74
N ILE A 3 4.44 -15.05 -9.40
CA ILE A 3 5.41 -15.55 -8.41
C ILE A 3 6.85 -15.24 -8.81
N THR A 4 7.21 -15.44 -10.08
CA THR A 4 8.55 -15.13 -10.60
C THR A 4 8.85 -13.64 -10.46
N PHE A 5 7.93 -12.79 -10.87
CA PHE A 5 8.08 -11.33 -10.75
C PHE A 5 8.20 -10.90 -9.28
N MET A 6 7.39 -11.50 -8.40
CA MET A 6 7.46 -11.29 -6.96
C MET A 6 8.84 -11.66 -6.39
N ALA A 7 9.37 -12.84 -6.75
CA ALA A 7 10.68 -13.32 -6.29
C ALA A 7 11.84 -12.45 -6.83
N VAL A 8 11.79 -12.07 -8.11
CA VAL A 8 12.80 -11.19 -8.71
C VAL A 8 12.85 -9.85 -7.99
N ASN A 9 11.70 -9.22 -7.74
CA ASN A 9 11.66 -7.94 -7.03
C ASN A 9 12.16 -8.06 -5.59
N PHE A 10 11.84 -9.15 -4.89
CA PHE A 10 12.38 -9.38 -3.55
C PHE A 10 13.91 -9.57 -3.55
N ILE A 11 14.45 -10.33 -4.51
CA ILE A 11 15.91 -10.51 -4.65
C ILE A 11 16.59 -9.18 -5.01
N MET A 12 16.01 -8.40 -5.93
CA MET A 12 16.53 -7.09 -6.31
C MET A 12 16.49 -6.12 -5.14
N LEU A 13 15.42 -6.13 -4.34
CA LEU A 13 15.34 -5.36 -3.10
C LEU A 13 16.44 -5.75 -2.12
N ALA A 14 16.65 -7.06 -1.89
CA ALA A 14 17.67 -7.54 -0.97
C ALA A 14 19.09 -7.18 -1.43
N LYS A 15 19.38 -7.26 -2.74
CA LYS A 15 20.70 -6.95 -3.30
C LYS A 15 20.94 -5.45 -3.46
N VAL A 16 20.05 -4.74 -4.16
CA VAL A 16 20.21 -3.31 -4.49
C VAL A 16 19.99 -2.43 -3.26
N GLY A 17 19.08 -2.81 -2.36
CA GLY A 17 18.89 -2.10 -1.09
C GLY A 17 19.97 -2.38 -0.04
N GLY A 18 20.87 -3.33 -0.29
CA GLY A 18 21.96 -3.69 0.62
C GLY A 18 21.53 -4.41 1.90
N GLY A 19 20.26 -4.82 2.01
CA GLY A 19 19.74 -5.51 3.20
C GLY A 19 20.10 -6.99 3.25
N GLY A 20 20.28 -7.65 2.11
CA GLY A 20 20.68 -9.06 2.01
C GLY A 20 19.92 -9.97 2.99
N GLU A 21 20.67 -10.58 3.91
CA GLU A 21 20.14 -11.49 4.94
C GLU A 21 19.26 -10.80 6.00
N LYS A 22 19.42 -9.49 6.22
CA LYS A 22 18.58 -8.72 7.15
C LYS A 22 17.10 -8.84 6.80
N TRP A 23 16.76 -8.93 5.51
CA TRP A 23 15.37 -9.12 5.07
C TRP A 23 14.73 -10.41 5.59
N PHE A 24 15.52 -11.41 5.97
CA PHE A 24 15.03 -12.67 6.55
C PHE A 24 15.13 -12.69 8.08
N LEU A 25 16.22 -12.14 8.63
CA LEU A 25 16.52 -12.20 10.06
C LEU A 25 15.86 -11.08 10.87
N SER A 26 15.85 -9.86 10.34
CA SER A 26 15.16 -8.71 10.94
C SER A 26 14.46 -7.86 9.85
N PRO A 27 13.29 -8.30 9.36
CA PRO A 27 12.62 -7.64 8.24
C PRO A 27 12.18 -6.20 8.55
N ARG A 28 11.94 -5.89 9.83
CA ARG A 28 11.56 -4.54 10.25
C ARG A 28 12.73 -3.57 10.12
N ASP A 29 13.91 -3.98 10.56
CA ASP A 29 15.11 -3.14 10.49
C ASP A 29 15.53 -2.97 9.02
N ALA A 30 15.47 -4.06 8.23
CA ALA A 30 15.70 -3.99 6.79
C ALA A 30 14.74 -3.04 6.07
N TYR A 31 13.45 -3.01 6.47
CA TYR A 31 12.47 -2.07 5.93
C TYR A 31 12.79 -0.59 6.25
N ILE A 32 13.34 -0.32 7.43
CA ILE A 32 13.70 1.04 7.86
C ILE A 32 15.01 1.48 7.19
N GLU A 33 16.05 0.65 7.28
CA GLU A 33 17.43 1.00 6.94
C GLU A 33 17.77 0.76 5.46
N ASN A 34 17.24 -0.31 4.86
CA ASN A 34 17.70 -0.85 3.57
C ASN A 34 16.68 -0.71 2.43
N LYS A 35 15.51 -0.13 2.72
CA LYS A 35 14.53 0.20 1.68
C LYS A 35 14.96 1.41 0.85
N PHE A 36 15.73 2.33 1.45
CA PHE A 36 16.14 3.57 0.80
C PHE A 36 16.98 3.28 -0.45
N GLY A 37 16.65 3.92 -1.57
CA GLY A 37 17.29 3.67 -2.88
C GLY A 37 16.76 2.47 -3.67
N ALA A 38 16.08 1.51 -3.04
CA ALA A 38 15.48 0.32 -3.66
C ALA A 38 13.95 0.23 -3.50
N GLY A 39 13.29 1.33 -3.11
CA GLY A 39 11.86 1.39 -2.79
C GLY A 39 10.92 0.89 -3.90
N ASN A 40 11.34 0.99 -5.16
CA ASN A 40 10.53 0.53 -6.31
C ASN A 40 10.36 -0.99 -6.32
N PHE A 41 11.45 -1.71 -6.05
CA PHE A 41 11.41 -3.17 -5.93
C PHE A 41 10.55 -3.60 -4.73
N TYR A 42 10.61 -2.85 -3.63
CA TYR A 42 9.72 -3.06 -2.49
C TYR A 42 8.24 -2.89 -2.86
N LEU A 43 7.87 -1.80 -3.54
CA LEU A 43 6.50 -1.54 -3.99
C LEU A 43 5.99 -2.67 -4.90
N PHE A 44 6.77 -3.04 -5.92
CA PHE A 44 6.40 -4.11 -6.84
C PHE A 44 6.28 -5.46 -6.14
N TRP A 45 7.12 -5.75 -5.17
CA TRP A 45 7.00 -6.96 -4.36
C TRP A 45 5.68 -6.98 -3.57
N VAL A 46 5.38 -5.92 -2.80
CA VAL A 46 4.15 -5.80 -2.01
C VAL A 46 2.90 -5.91 -2.87
N TRP A 47 2.89 -5.21 -4.01
CA TRP A 47 1.77 -5.26 -4.94
C TRP A 47 1.60 -6.62 -5.60
N SER A 48 2.69 -7.33 -5.87
CA SER A 48 2.64 -8.68 -6.43
C SER A 48 2.05 -9.70 -5.47
N ILE A 49 2.31 -9.57 -4.16
CA ILE A 49 1.66 -10.40 -3.12
C ILE A 49 0.14 -10.17 -3.18
N SER A 50 -0.28 -8.90 -3.20
CA SER A 50 -1.70 -8.53 -3.24
C SER A 50 -2.38 -9.04 -4.51
N LEU A 51 -1.74 -8.89 -5.67
CA LEU A 51 -2.22 -9.40 -6.95
C LEU A 51 -2.29 -10.94 -6.96
N PHE A 52 -1.32 -11.62 -6.37
CA PHE A 52 -1.35 -13.08 -6.25
C PHE A 52 -2.56 -13.53 -5.43
N MET A 53 -2.86 -12.88 -4.30
CA MET A 53 -4.06 -13.16 -3.52
C MET A 53 -5.35 -12.95 -4.33
N ILE A 54 -5.45 -11.83 -5.04
CA ILE A 54 -6.58 -11.53 -5.94
C ILE A 54 -6.73 -12.62 -7.01
N TYR A 55 -5.62 -13.00 -7.65
CA TYR A 55 -5.60 -14.04 -8.67
C TYR A 55 -6.10 -15.39 -8.14
N ILE A 56 -5.69 -15.79 -6.93
CA ILE A 56 -6.18 -17.03 -6.29
C ILE A 56 -7.68 -16.95 -6.02
N LEU A 57 -8.18 -15.85 -5.45
CA LEU A 57 -9.61 -15.65 -5.20
C LEU A 57 -10.43 -15.78 -6.50
N TYR A 58 -9.95 -15.16 -7.57
CA TYR A 58 -10.65 -15.18 -8.86
C TYR A 58 -10.53 -16.48 -9.65
N THR A 59 -9.46 -17.25 -9.44
CA THR A 59 -9.26 -18.54 -10.10
C THR A 59 -10.05 -19.63 -9.38
N ARG A 60 -10.06 -19.61 -8.05
CA ARG A 60 -10.76 -20.60 -7.22
C ARG A 60 -12.25 -20.27 -7.03
N LYS A 61 -12.63 -19.00 -7.13
CA LYS A 61 -14.01 -18.48 -7.00
C LYS A 61 -14.79 -19.09 -5.82
N PRO A 62 -14.29 -19.01 -4.57
CA PRO A 62 -15.03 -19.52 -3.44
C PRO A 62 -16.38 -18.81 -3.34
N THR A 63 -17.45 -19.59 -3.17
CA THR A 63 -18.85 -19.13 -3.08
C THR A 63 -19.39 -19.23 -1.65
N SER A 64 -18.68 -19.92 -0.77
CA SER A 64 -19.06 -20.11 0.64
C SER A 64 -17.86 -19.95 1.57
N LEU A 65 -18.12 -19.76 2.88
CA LEU A 65 -17.06 -19.68 3.88
C LEU A 65 -16.22 -20.96 3.94
N ARG A 66 -16.84 -22.14 3.75
CA ARG A 66 -16.12 -23.43 3.72
C ARG A 66 -15.14 -23.50 2.55
N GLU A 67 -15.53 -22.99 1.38
CA GLU A 67 -14.63 -22.93 0.22
C GLU A 67 -13.52 -21.88 0.41
N LEU A 68 -13.83 -20.77 1.09
CA LEU A 68 -12.82 -19.78 1.45
C LEU A 68 -11.79 -20.35 2.44
N LEU A 69 -12.18 -21.25 3.34
CA LEU A 69 -11.24 -21.96 4.20
C LEU A 69 -10.34 -22.94 3.42
N LYS A 70 -10.78 -23.48 2.28
CA LYS A 70 -9.93 -24.34 1.42
C LYS A 70 -8.78 -23.56 0.78
N ILE A 71 -8.90 -22.24 0.60
CA ILE A 71 -7.81 -21.40 0.10
C ILE A 71 -6.89 -20.90 1.23
N SER A 72 -7.13 -21.30 2.48
CA SER A 72 -6.31 -20.89 3.63
C SER A 72 -4.81 -21.15 3.48
N PRO A 73 -4.32 -22.21 2.80
CA PRO A 73 -2.87 -22.36 2.58
C PRO A 73 -2.27 -21.21 1.76
N TYR A 74 -3.01 -20.70 0.75
CA TYR A 74 -2.57 -19.55 -0.04
C TYR A 74 -2.61 -18.26 0.75
N VAL A 75 -3.63 -18.10 1.62
CA VAL A 75 -3.73 -16.95 2.51
C VAL A 75 -2.55 -16.95 3.49
N LEU A 76 -2.27 -18.08 4.14
CA LEU A 76 -1.14 -18.23 5.05
C LEU A 76 0.19 -17.99 4.34
N PHE A 77 0.34 -18.48 3.10
CA PHE A 77 1.51 -18.16 2.29
C PHE A 77 1.65 -16.64 2.05
N CYS A 78 0.57 -15.96 1.65
CA CYS A 78 0.58 -14.50 1.43
C CYS A 78 0.90 -13.72 2.71
N LEU A 79 0.36 -14.14 3.85
CA LEU A 79 0.64 -13.52 5.15
C LEU A 79 2.10 -13.75 5.57
N ALA A 80 2.61 -14.98 5.40
CA ALA A 80 3.99 -15.33 5.71
C ALA A 80 5.00 -14.55 4.85
N ILE A 81 4.76 -14.39 3.55
CA ILE A 81 5.64 -13.57 2.71
C ILE A 81 5.48 -12.07 2.99
N SER A 82 4.28 -11.63 3.39
CA SER A 82 4.04 -10.23 3.79
C SER A 82 4.78 -9.86 5.08
N TYR A 83 5.05 -10.82 5.97
CA TYR A 83 5.85 -10.60 7.17
C TYR A 83 7.24 -10.04 6.83
N PHE A 84 7.88 -10.57 5.79
CA PHE A 84 9.19 -10.10 5.34
C PHE A 84 9.18 -8.66 4.81
N THR A 85 8.01 -8.05 4.57
CA THR A 85 7.92 -6.66 4.14
C THR A 85 8.21 -5.67 5.28
N GLY A 86 8.33 -6.13 6.53
CA GLY A 86 8.59 -5.28 7.70
C GLY A 86 7.46 -4.28 8.02
N SER A 87 6.29 -4.44 7.38
CA SER A 87 5.15 -3.53 7.48
C SER A 87 3.86 -4.25 7.85
N LYS A 88 3.31 -3.89 9.02
CA LYS A 88 2.01 -4.39 9.51
C LYS A 88 0.88 -4.05 8.53
N GLN A 89 0.99 -2.94 7.83
CA GLN A 89 0.01 -2.47 6.85
C GLN A 89 -0.15 -3.45 5.68
N ASN A 90 0.94 -4.02 5.17
CA ASN A 90 0.87 -4.94 4.03
C ASN A 90 0.16 -6.25 4.38
N ILE A 91 0.34 -6.72 5.62
CA ILE A 91 -0.39 -7.88 6.15
C ILE A 91 -1.89 -7.56 6.20
N LEU A 92 -2.25 -6.36 6.68
CA LEU A 92 -3.65 -5.92 6.75
C LEU A 92 -4.30 -5.82 5.36
N ILE A 93 -3.56 -5.38 4.33
CA ILE A 93 -4.06 -5.31 2.94
C ILE A 93 -4.57 -6.68 2.46
N ILE A 94 -3.86 -7.77 2.77
CA ILE A 94 -4.31 -9.14 2.40
C ILE A 94 -5.64 -9.48 3.06
N VAL A 95 -5.81 -9.12 4.33
CA VAL A 95 -7.07 -9.32 5.07
C VAL A 95 -8.20 -8.49 4.46
N LEU A 96 -7.94 -7.22 4.14
CA LEU A 96 -8.92 -6.33 3.52
C LEU A 96 -9.36 -6.82 2.13
N ILE A 97 -8.45 -7.35 1.32
CA ILE A 97 -8.80 -7.97 0.02
C ILE A 97 -9.76 -9.14 0.21
N ILE A 98 -9.53 -10.00 1.21
CA ILE A 98 -10.40 -11.15 1.51
C ILE A 98 -11.77 -10.67 2.01
N ILE A 99 -11.82 -9.67 2.90
CA ILE A 99 -13.06 -9.07 3.39
C ILE A 99 -13.85 -8.44 2.23
N PHE A 100 -13.18 -7.72 1.34
CA PHE A 100 -13.79 -7.10 0.17
C PHE A 100 -14.39 -8.16 -0.77
N TYR A 101 -13.63 -9.23 -1.08
CA TYR A 101 -14.15 -10.35 -1.85
C TYR A 101 -15.35 -11.02 -1.18
N TYR A 102 -15.25 -11.34 0.12
CA TYR A 102 -16.32 -11.99 0.87
C TYR A 102 -17.59 -11.15 0.87
N SER A 103 -17.46 -9.85 1.14
CA SER A 103 -18.59 -8.93 1.20
C SER A 103 -19.32 -8.80 -0.14
N HIS A 104 -18.59 -8.91 -1.25
CA HIS A 104 -19.17 -8.72 -2.58
C HIS A 104 -19.72 -10.02 -3.20
N PHE A 105 -19.02 -11.15 -3.05
CA PHE A 105 -19.36 -12.39 -3.76
C PHE A 105 -20.01 -13.47 -2.90
N ILE A 106 -19.86 -13.44 -1.58
CA ILE A 106 -20.36 -14.50 -0.69
C ILE A 106 -21.53 -13.98 0.14
N LYS A 107 -21.29 -12.94 0.94
CA LYS A 107 -22.30 -12.40 1.84
C LYS A 107 -22.00 -10.96 2.20
N GLN A 108 -22.97 -10.08 1.96
CA GLN A 108 -22.89 -8.69 2.37
C GLN A 108 -22.65 -8.57 3.88
N ILE A 109 -21.57 -7.90 4.25
CA ILE A 109 -21.25 -7.61 5.65
C ILE A 109 -22.04 -6.36 6.06
N LYS A 110 -22.89 -6.48 7.07
CA LYS A 110 -23.58 -5.34 7.67
C LYS A 110 -22.57 -4.40 8.33
N LEU A 111 -22.83 -3.09 8.32
CA LEU A 111 -21.95 -2.09 8.93
C LEU A 111 -21.59 -2.41 10.38
N SER A 112 -22.53 -2.91 11.19
CA SER A 112 -22.27 -3.30 12.57
C SER A 112 -21.25 -4.43 12.71
N LYS A 113 -21.26 -5.41 11.81
CA LYS A 113 -20.27 -6.50 11.78
C LYS A 113 -18.91 -6.00 11.30
N PHE A 114 -18.91 -5.11 10.32
CA PHE A 114 -17.67 -4.48 9.85
C PHE A 114 -17.03 -3.63 10.96
N ALA A 115 -17.82 -2.83 11.68
CA ALA A 115 -17.38 -2.08 12.83
C ALA A 115 -16.84 -3.00 13.94
N LEU A 116 -17.52 -4.13 14.21
CA LEU A 116 -17.03 -5.12 15.17
C LEU A 116 -15.66 -5.69 14.76
N ILE A 117 -15.48 -6.05 13.48
CA ILE A 117 -14.17 -6.51 12.97
C ILE A 117 -13.10 -5.44 13.18
N GLY A 118 -13.40 -4.17 12.86
CA GLY A 118 -12.48 -3.05 13.08
C GLY A 118 -12.10 -2.86 14.55
N VAL A 119 -13.09 -2.89 15.45
CA VAL A 119 -12.87 -2.80 16.89
C VAL A 119 -12.03 -3.98 17.39
N SER A 120 -12.32 -5.22 16.94
CA SER A 120 -11.52 -6.39 17.33
C SER A 120 -10.06 -6.28 16.88
N LEU A 121 -9.81 -5.80 15.65
CA LEU A 121 -8.45 -5.58 15.15
C LEU A 121 -7.72 -4.48 15.94
N LEU A 122 -8.40 -3.39 16.28
CA LEU A 122 -7.83 -2.32 17.11
C LEU A 122 -7.50 -2.85 18.52
N SER A 123 -8.42 -3.58 19.16
CA SER A 123 -8.18 -4.17 20.49
C SER A 123 -7.00 -5.14 20.48
N LEU A 124 -6.88 -5.97 19.43
CA LEU A 124 -5.74 -6.87 19.27
C LEU A 124 -4.43 -6.09 19.10
N PHE A 125 -4.44 -5.01 18.31
CA PHE A 125 -3.29 -4.13 18.16
C PHE A 125 -2.86 -3.52 19.49
N LEU A 126 -3.80 -2.98 20.27
CA LEU A 126 -3.52 -2.41 21.59
C LEU A 126 -2.97 -3.48 22.55
N ALA A 127 -3.55 -4.68 22.56
CA ALA A 127 -3.07 -5.80 23.38
C ALA A 127 -1.63 -6.19 23.02
N ILE A 128 -1.31 -6.29 21.72
CA ILE A 128 0.04 -6.59 21.26
C ILE A 128 1.05 -5.53 21.73
N GLN A 129 0.71 -4.24 21.64
CA GLN A 129 1.60 -3.15 22.09
C GLN A 129 1.92 -3.24 23.58
N LEU A 130 0.92 -3.60 24.40
CA LEU A 130 1.09 -3.80 25.84
C LEU A 130 1.92 -5.04 26.15
N ILE A 131 1.64 -6.17 25.49
CA ILE A 131 2.38 -7.43 25.66
C ILE A 131 3.84 -7.28 25.24
N GLN A 132 4.10 -6.53 24.17
CA GLN A 132 5.46 -6.25 23.67
C GLN A 132 6.21 -5.22 24.52
N GLY A 133 5.58 -4.63 25.54
CA GLY A 133 6.18 -3.58 26.37
C GLY A 133 6.53 -2.32 25.57
N THR A 134 5.96 -2.13 24.38
CA THR A 134 6.18 -0.91 23.58
C THR A 134 5.55 0.30 24.26
N THR A 135 4.54 0.07 25.10
CA THR A 135 3.90 1.07 25.93
C THR A 135 3.37 0.43 27.20
N ASN A 136 3.30 1.21 28.28
CA ASN A 136 2.89 0.73 29.60
C ASN A 136 1.38 0.87 29.85
N ASN A 137 0.65 1.56 28.98
CA ASN A 137 -0.77 1.81 29.18
C ASN A 137 -1.53 2.00 27.84
N ILE A 138 -2.86 1.94 27.89
CA ILE A 138 -3.72 2.04 26.71
C ILE A 138 -3.58 3.40 26.02
N PHE A 139 -3.41 4.49 26.79
CA PHE A 139 -3.25 5.83 26.22
C PHE A 139 -1.97 5.96 25.40
N GLY A 140 -0.86 5.38 25.86
CA GLY A 140 0.39 5.34 25.11
C GLY A 140 0.29 4.43 23.88
N ALA A 141 -0.49 3.35 23.94
CA ALA A 141 -0.79 2.52 22.77
C ALA A 141 -1.62 3.27 21.72
N LEU A 142 -2.57 4.11 22.14
CA LEU A 142 -3.32 5.00 21.25
C LEU A 142 -2.44 6.13 20.70
N ALA A 143 -1.53 6.65 21.52
CA ALA A 143 -0.55 7.66 21.11
C ALA A 143 0.48 7.13 20.10
N TYR A 144 0.53 5.81 19.86
CA TYR A 144 1.31 5.23 18.75
C TYR A 144 0.92 5.85 17.39
N PHE A 145 -0.32 6.30 17.24
CA PHE A 145 -0.80 7.00 16.05
C PHE A 145 -0.44 8.49 16.08
N ASP A 146 0.83 8.81 16.33
CA ASP A 146 1.34 10.17 16.52
C ASP A 146 1.40 11.02 15.23
N TYR A 147 1.22 10.39 14.06
CA TYR A 147 1.21 11.08 12.77
C TYR A 147 0.13 12.16 12.72
N PHE A 148 -1.00 11.98 13.42
CA PHE A 148 -2.05 12.99 13.50
C PHE A 148 -1.57 14.22 14.28
N GLN A 149 -0.91 14.01 15.43
CA GLN A 149 -0.32 15.10 16.21
C GLN A 149 0.75 15.83 15.39
N LYS A 150 1.67 15.10 14.75
CA LYS A 150 2.68 15.69 13.85
C LYS A 150 2.06 16.49 12.71
N THR A 151 0.93 16.03 12.19
CA THR A 151 0.18 16.76 11.15
C THR A 151 -0.45 18.03 11.71
N ILE A 152 -1.01 18.00 12.92
CA ILE A 152 -1.50 19.20 13.61
C ILE A 152 -0.35 20.18 13.84
N ASP A 153 0.79 19.70 14.31
CA ASP A 153 1.97 20.53 14.57
C ASP A 153 2.46 21.18 13.28
N PHE A 154 2.45 20.46 12.16
CA PHE A 154 2.73 21.01 10.84
C PHE A 154 1.74 22.12 10.45
N VAL A 155 0.43 21.86 10.51
CA VAL A 155 -0.59 22.85 10.13
C VAL A 155 -0.52 24.08 11.05
N GLY A 156 -0.30 23.88 12.35
CA GLY A 156 -0.17 24.97 13.32
C GLY A 156 1.12 25.78 13.18
N ASN A 157 2.16 25.22 12.55
CA ASN A 157 3.42 25.91 12.23
C ASN A 157 3.57 26.16 10.73
N TYR A 158 2.47 26.21 9.97
CA TYR A 158 2.51 26.35 8.52
C TYR A 158 3.31 27.59 8.08
N ASP A 159 3.19 28.70 8.80
CA ASP A 159 3.92 29.94 8.55
C ASP A 159 5.46 29.77 8.58
N LYS A 160 5.97 28.77 9.32
CA LYS A 160 7.40 28.47 9.38
C LYS A 160 7.89 27.68 8.16
N VAL A 161 7.02 26.84 7.60
CA VAL A 161 7.35 26.02 6.43
C VAL A 161 7.13 26.81 5.13
N GLY A 162 6.09 27.64 5.13
CA GLY A 162 5.66 28.47 4.01
C GLY A 162 4.99 27.68 2.88
N PRO A 163 4.15 28.34 2.07
CA PRO A 163 3.53 27.71 0.90
C PRO A 163 4.59 27.35 -0.14
N LYS A 164 4.48 26.14 -0.68
CA LYS A 164 5.38 25.64 -1.74
C LYS A 164 4.82 25.75 -3.14
N LEU A 165 3.54 26.07 -3.29
CA LEU A 165 2.89 26.42 -4.56
C LEU A 165 3.16 25.41 -5.70
N GLY A 166 3.26 24.12 -5.36
CA GLY A 166 3.49 23.03 -6.32
C GLY A 166 4.94 22.52 -6.34
N GLU A 167 5.88 23.17 -5.65
CA GLU A 167 7.26 22.70 -5.54
C GLU A 167 7.33 21.33 -4.83
N SER A 168 6.50 21.11 -3.80
CA SER A 168 6.45 19.81 -3.14
C SER A 168 5.96 18.75 -4.12
N PHE A 169 4.84 18.97 -4.79
CA PHE A 169 4.30 18.09 -5.83
C PHE A 169 5.31 17.79 -6.96
N LEU A 170 5.96 18.81 -7.53
CA LEU A 170 6.91 18.64 -8.63
C LEU A 170 8.21 17.94 -8.19
N SER A 171 8.76 18.31 -7.04
CA SER A 171 9.96 17.63 -6.51
C SER A 171 9.68 16.16 -6.19
N SER A 172 8.43 15.81 -5.92
CA SER A 172 8.07 14.44 -5.60
C SER A 172 8.31 13.44 -6.72
N PHE A 173 8.41 13.90 -7.96
CA PHE A 173 8.77 13.05 -9.08
C PHE A 173 10.20 12.51 -8.97
N TRP A 174 11.08 13.11 -8.15
CA TRP A 174 12.36 12.51 -7.76
C TRP A 174 12.19 11.15 -7.09
N GLY A 175 11.03 10.86 -6.50
CA GLY A 175 10.67 9.54 -5.99
C GLY A 175 10.69 8.45 -7.06
N TYR A 176 10.42 8.79 -8.33
CA TYR A 176 10.37 7.82 -9.42
C TYR A 176 11.73 7.35 -9.91
N ILE A 177 12.75 8.19 -9.73
CA ILE A 177 14.11 7.93 -10.20
C ILE A 177 14.82 7.09 -9.12
N PRO A 178 15.16 5.81 -9.35
CA PRO A 178 15.88 5.02 -8.36
C PRO A 178 17.27 5.61 -8.07
N ARG A 179 17.74 5.54 -6.82
CA ARG A 179 19.09 6.06 -6.46
C ARG A 179 20.24 5.33 -7.15
N PHE A 180 20.04 4.10 -7.60
CA PHE A 180 21.07 3.40 -8.38
C PHE A 180 21.17 3.91 -9.83
N ILE A 181 20.15 4.64 -10.32
CA ILE A 181 20.20 5.33 -11.63
C ILE A 181 20.78 6.73 -11.46
N ASP A 182 20.34 7.44 -10.42
CA ASP A 182 20.83 8.78 -10.07
C ASP A 182 21.19 8.83 -8.57
N PRO A 183 22.48 8.59 -8.24
CA PRO A 183 22.96 8.62 -6.85
C PRO A 183 22.85 10.00 -6.21
N ASP A 184 23.01 11.06 -7.01
CA ASP A 184 23.12 12.44 -6.57
C ASP A 184 21.75 13.13 -6.43
N LYS A 185 20.66 12.42 -6.76
CA LYS A 185 19.30 12.98 -6.65
C LYS A 185 19.01 13.49 -5.22
N PRO A 186 18.21 14.56 -5.09
CA PRO A 186 17.88 15.15 -3.79
C PRO A 186 17.39 14.13 -2.75
N VAL A 187 17.80 14.32 -1.49
CA VAL A 187 17.29 13.55 -0.35
C VAL A 187 15.92 14.06 0.08
N ILE A 188 15.77 15.38 0.10
CA ILE A 188 14.55 16.08 0.51
C ILE A 188 13.76 16.45 -0.74
N TYR A 189 12.58 15.85 -0.88
CA TYR A 189 11.60 16.16 -1.91
C TYR A 189 10.20 15.76 -1.46
N GLY A 190 9.17 16.36 -2.07
CA GLY A 190 7.78 16.07 -1.74
C GLY A 190 7.46 16.31 -0.27
N GLN A 191 6.77 15.35 0.35
CA GLN A 191 6.39 15.41 1.76
C GLN A 191 7.59 15.55 2.72
N LEU A 192 8.80 15.15 2.31
CA LEU A 192 10.01 15.29 3.14
C LEU A 192 10.40 16.76 3.38
N MET A 193 9.91 17.70 2.56
CA MET A 193 10.10 19.13 2.82
C MET A 193 9.44 19.58 4.13
N ILE A 194 8.30 18.98 4.50
CA ILE A 194 7.65 19.23 5.79
C ILE A 194 8.55 18.76 6.92
N GLN A 195 9.12 17.57 6.76
CA GLN A 195 10.02 16.99 7.73
C GLN A 195 11.26 17.84 7.94
N GLU A 196 11.91 18.28 6.86
CA GLU A 196 13.12 19.10 6.98
C GLU A 196 12.84 20.43 7.69
N ALA A 197 11.69 21.04 7.43
CA ALA A 197 11.31 22.30 8.06
C ALA A 197 11.01 22.17 9.56
N LEU A 198 10.42 21.05 10.00
CA LEU A 198 10.03 20.84 11.40
C LEU A 198 11.08 20.09 12.23
N TYR A 199 11.91 19.27 11.58
CA TYR A 199 12.91 18.40 12.18
C TYR A 199 14.21 18.42 11.35
N PRO A 200 14.92 19.57 11.31
CA PRO A 200 16.12 19.73 10.47
C PRO A 200 17.19 18.69 10.83
N GLY A 201 17.77 18.04 9.81
CA GLY A 201 18.79 16.99 9.98
C GLY A 201 18.28 15.63 10.45
N ALA A 202 16.97 15.45 10.67
CA ALA A 202 16.39 14.15 11.03
C ALA A 202 16.53 13.11 9.91
N ALA A 203 16.43 13.55 8.64
CA ALA A 203 16.54 12.68 7.48
C ALA A 203 17.94 12.03 7.39
N ASP A 204 18.99 12.78 7.71
CA ASP A 204 20.38 12.31 7.73
C ASP A 204 20.64 11.25 8.81
N GLN A 205 19.85 11.30 9.89
CA GLN A 205 19.87 10.31 10.96
C GLN A 205 18.97 9.10 10.67
N GLY A 206 18.37 9.01 9.48
CA GLY A 206 17.44 7.95 9.12
C GLY A 206 16.08 8.05 9.81
N TYR A 207 15.78 9.16 10.50
CA TYR A 207 14.52 9.39 11.18
C TYR A 207 13.55 10.12 10.24
N TYR A 208 12.44 9.47 9.90
CA TYR A 208 11.42 10.02 9.00
C TYR A 208 10.04 10.04 9.67
N PRO A 209 9.68 11.12 10.40
CA PRO A 209 8.35 11.27 10.99
C PRO A 209 7.26 11.13 9.93
N ALA A 210 6.28 10.26 10.20
CA ALA A 210 5.11 10.15 9.35
C ALA A 210 4.16 11.32 9.63
N PHE A 211 3.64 11.92 8.57
CA PHE A 211 2.51 12.84 8.60
C PHE A 211 1.36 12.20 7.84
N SER A 212 0.16 12.79 7.96
CA SER A 212 -0.99 12.34 7.18
C SER A 212 -0.70 12.44 5.70
N SER A 213 -1.26 11.52 4.90
CA SER A 213 -0.98 11.45 3.46
C SER A 213 -1.39 12.72 2.70
N TRP A 214 -2.32 13.52 3.24
CA TRP A 214 -2.74 14.78 2.63
C TRP A 214 -1.83 15.98 2.93
N SER A 215 -0.84 15.85 3.83
CA SER A 215 -0.07 17.00 4.34
C SER A 215 0.77 17.71 3.27
N PHE A 216 1.30 17.02 2.26
CA PHE A 216 2.08 17.68 1.19
C PHE A 216 1.19 18.46 0.21
N LEU A 217 -0.08 18.09 0.05
CA LEU A 217 -1.03 18.88 -0.73
C LEU A 217 -1.41 20.16 -0.01
N TYR A 218 -1.52 20.07 1.31
CA TYR A 218 -1.64 21.25 2.16
C TYR A 218 -0.39 22.14 2.06
N LEU A 219 0.79 21.53 1.98
CA LEU A 219 2.05 22.26 1.79
C LEU A 219 2.03 23.11 0.51
N ASP A 220 1.52 22.57 -0.60
CA ASP A 220 1.49 23.28 -1.88
C ASP A 220 0.32 24.27 -2.01
N PHE A 221 -0.89 23.86 -1.65
CA PHE A 221 -2.13 24.58 -1.96
C PHE A 221 -3.14 24.62 -0.81
N GLU A 222 -2.67 24.44 0.43
CA GLU A 222 -3.48 24.46 1.65
C GLU A 222 -4.73 23.56 1.54
N TRP A 223 -5.86 24.01 2.09
CA TRP A 223 -7.12 23.30 2.06
C TRP A 223 -7.67 23.08 0.65
N VAL A 224 -7.37 23.96 -0.30
CA VAL A 224 -7.80 23.79 -1.70
C VAL A 224 -7.13 22.56 -2.31
N GLY A 225 -5.83 22.38 -2.08
CA GLY A 225 -5.10 21.18 -2.53
C GLY A 225 -5.67 19.89 -1.92
N VAL A 226 -5.94 19.92 -0.61
CA VAL A 226 -6.52 18.77 0.11
C VAL A 226 -7.90 18.41 -0.43
N MET A 227 -8.78 19.39 -0.65
CA MET A 227 -10.13 19.16 -1.17
C MET A 227 -10.10 18.62 -2.60
N LEU A 228 -9.33 19.24 -3.49
CA LEU A 228 -9.24 18.81 -4.89
C LEU A 228 -8.65 17.40 -5.03
N SER A 229 -7.63 17.08 -4.23
CA SER A 229 -7.09 15.72 -4.18
C SER A 229 -8.11 14.71 -3.66
N GLY A 230 -8.84 15.02 -2.59
CA GLY A 230 -9.89 14.14 -2.07
C GLY A 230 -10.96 13.84 -3.12
N LEU A 231 -11.38 14.86 -3.87
CA LEU A 231 -12.31 14.70 -5.00
C LEU A 231 -11.71 13.83 -6.10
N PHE A 232 -10.44 14.05 -6.47
CA PHE A 232 -9.75 13.25 -7.47
C PHE A 232 -9.64 11.77 -7.06
N VAL A 233 -9.15 11.49 -5.85
CA VAL A 233 -9.03 10.12 -5.31
C VAL A 233 -10.40 9.45 -5.22
N GLY A 234 -11.43 10.19 -4.79
CA GLY A 234 -12.80 9.72 -4.74
C GLY A 234 -13.33 9.34 -6.13
N PHE A 235 -13.15 10.21 -7.13
CA PHE A 235 -13.53 9.96 -8.51
C PHE A 235 -12.80 8.76 -9.12
N MET A 236 -11.49 8.64 -8.87
CA MET A 236 -10.69 7.51 -9.35
C MET A 236 -11.12 6.18 -8.72
N SER A 237 -11.35 6.17 -7.40
CA SER A 237 -11.83 5.00 -6.67
C SER A 237 -13.22 4.58 -7.15
N TRP A 238 -14.12 5.56 -7.32
CA TRP A 238 -15.45 5.34 -7.89
C TRP A 238 -15.39 4.77 -9.31
N SER A 239 -14.57 5.35 -10.17
CA SER A 239 -14.39 4.89 -11.56
C SER A 239 -13.85 3.47 -11.62
N ALA A 240 -12.85 3.12 -10.79
CA ALA A 240 -12.31 1.78 -10.70
C ALA A 240 -13.37 0.78 -10.22
N TYR A 241 -14.18 1.17 -9.23
CA TYR A 241 -15.28 0.36 -8.72
C TYR A 241 -16.40 0.16 -9.75
N GLU A 242 -16.81 1.20 -10.47
CA GLU A 242 -17.80 1.10 -11.55
C GLU A 242 -17.30 0.24 -12.71
N PHE A 243 -16.02 0.36 -13.07
CA PHE A 243 -15.42 -0.54 -14.06
C PHE A 243 -15.48 -2.00 -13.63
N PHE A 244 -15.22 -2.28 -12.34
CA PHE A 244 -15.42 -3.60 -11.74
C PHE A 244 -16.88 -4.06 -11.78
N ARG A 245 -17.84 -3.22 -11.40
CA ARG A 245 -19.27 -3.56 -11.44
C ARG A 245 -19.75 -3.94 -12.83
N ARG A 246 -19.23 -3.27 -13.87
CA ARG A 246 -19.54 -3.58 -15.28
C ARG A 246 -18.81 -4.84 -15.77
N ASN A 247 -17.72 -5.23 -15.12
CA ASN A 247 -16.87 -6.36 -15.51
C ASN A 247 -16.59 -7.31 -14.32
N PRO A 248 -17.61 -7.85 -13.63
CA PRO A 248 -17.43 -8.55 -12.35
C PRO A 248 -16.60 -9.83 -12.48
N ASN A 249 -16.57 -10.42 -13.67
CA ASN A 249 -15.80 -11.61 -13.99
C ASN A 249 -14.33 -11.34 -14.36
N SER A 250 -13.93 -10.06 -14.46
CA SER A 250 -12.57 -9.66 -14.83
C SER A 250 -11.69 -9.55 -13.58
N VAL A 251 -10.67 -10.41 -13.49
CA VAL A 251 -9.63 -10.36 -12.44
C VAL A 251 -8.97 -8.99 -12.39
N PHE A 252 -8.70 -8.42 -13.57
CA PHE A 252 -8.10 -7.10 -13.70
C PHE A 252 -9.00 -6.01 -13.14
N ALA A 253 -10.31 -6.06 -13.44
CA ALA A 253 -11.24 -5.05 -12.96
C ALA A 253 -11.37 -5.09 -11.42
N PHE A 254 -11.46 -6.29 -10.83
CA PHE A 254 -11.45 -6.43 -9.37
C PHE A 254 -10.13 -5.99 -8.75
N SER A 255 -9.00 -6.32 -9.38
CA SER A 255 -7.69 -5.89 -8.91
C SER A 255 -7.59 -4.36 -8.89
N MET A 256 -8.05 -3.69 -9.95
CA MET A 256 -8.14 -2.23 -9.97
C MET A 256 -9.05 -1.70 -8.88
N ALA A 257 -10.26 -2.26 -8.69
CA ALA A 257 -11.17 -1.79 -7.64
C ALA A 257 -10.58 -1.99 -6.23
N ALA A 258 -10.04 -3.18 -5.94
CA ALA A 258 -9.47 -3.49 -4.64
C ALA A 258 -8.21 -2.65 -4.37
N GLN A 259 -7.29 -2.55 -5.33
CA GLN A 259 -6.02 -1.84 -5.13
C GLN A 259 -6.17 -0.32 -5.27
N ALA A 260 -7.01 0.21 -6.16
CA ALA A 260 -7.25 1.65 -6.18
C ALA A 260 -7.92 2.10 -4.88
N THR A 261 -8.96 1.38 -4.43
CA THR A 261 -9.69 1.76 -3.21
C THR A 261 -8.87 1.56 -1.93
N ILE A 262 -8.02 0.52 -1.86
CA ILE A 262 -7.22 0.24 -0.65
C ILE A 262 -5.88 0.99 -0.68
N THR A 263 -5.25 1.13 -1.85
CA THR A 263 -3.89 1.68 -1.99
C THR A 263 -3.87 3.19 -2.23
N MET A 264 -4.85 3.79 -2.91
CA MET A 264 -4.86 5.26 -3.13
C MET A 264 -5.03 6.06 -1.84
N TYR A 265 -5.64 5.49 -0.80
CA TYR A 265 -5.69 6.12 0.53
C TYR A 265 -4.37 6.00 1.30
N MET A 266 -3.46 5.14 0.85
CA MET A 266 -2.34 4.62 1.63
C MET A 266 -0.98 5.04 1.07
N VAL A 267 -0.92 5.54 -0.16
CA VAL A 267 0.31 6.02 -0.80
C VAL A 267 0.10 7.52 -1.06
N PRO A 268 1.02 8.42 -0.62
CA PRO A 268 0.98 9.83 -1.05
C PRO A 268 1.02 9.93 -2.58
N LEU A 269 0.68 11.09 -3.17
CA LEU A 269 0.54 11.28 -4.64
C LEU A 269 1.84 11.12 -5.47
N HIS A 270 2.75 10.28 -5.04
CA HIS A 270 3.97 9.90 -5.74
C HIS A 270 3.86 8.42 -6.15
N GLY A 271 2.73 7.78 -5.88
CA GLY A 271 2.45 6.38 -6.21
C GLY A 271 1.63 6.18 -7.48
N GLU A 272 1.01 7.22 -8.05
CA GLU A 272 0.00 7.11 -9.12
C GLU A 272 0.60 6.66 -10.43
N LEU A 273 1.76 7.20 -10.83
CA LEU A 273 2.45 6.71 -12.03
C LEU A 273 2.90 5.26 -11.84
N TYR A 274 3.34 4.90 -10.62
CA TYR A 274 3.63 3.50 -10.30
C TYR A 274 2.36 2.65 -10.38
N LEU A 275 1.21 3.16 -9.94
CA LEU A 275 -0.07 2.46 -9.98
C LEU A 275 -0.55 2.26 -11.42
N VAL A 276 -0.39 3.27 -12.29
CA VAL A 276 -0.69 3.18 -13.72
C VAL A 276 0.24 2.15 -14.39
N ALA A 277 1.55 2.28 -14.18
CA ALA A 277 2.53 1.32 -14.69
C ALA A 277 2.21 -0.09 -14.18
N TRP A 278 1.83 -0.21 -12.92
CA TRP A 278 1.42 -1.46 -12.30
C TRP A 278 0.15 -2.04 -12.92
N PHE A 279 -0.87 -1.24 -13.24
CA PHE A 279 -2.05 -1.73 -13.94
C PHE A 279 -1.74 -2.18 -15.37
N ILE A 280 -0.84 -1.50 -16.08
CA ILE A 280 -0.34 -1.95 -17.38
C ILE A 280 0.35 -3.31 -17.21
N MET A 281 1.25 -3.44 -16.23
CA MET A 281 1.95 -4.69 -15.94
C MET A 281 0.98 -5.82 -15.54
N GLN A 282 -0.03 -5.54 -14.73
CA GLN A 282 -1.08 -6.51 -14.40
C GLN A 282 -1.81 -6.99 -15.65
N ARG A 283 -2.14 -6.08 -16.58
CA ARG A 283 -2.81 -6.43 -17.82
C ARG A 283 -1.97 -7.38 -18.65
N ILE A 284 -0.66 -7.11 -18.76
CA ILE A 284 0.32 -8.02 -19.39
C ILE A 284 0.38 -9.34 -18.61
N MET A 285 0.40 -9.28 -17.28
CA MET A 285 0.52 -10.46 -16.42
C MET A 285 -0.64 -11.43 -16.50
N LEU A 286 -1.84 -10.91 -16.73
CA LEU A 286 -3.07 -11.66 -16.84
C LEU A 286 -3.42 -12.02 -18.29
N ALA A 287 -2.73 -11.47 -19.29
CA ALA A 287 -2.98 -11.73 -20.71
C ALA A 287 -3.00 -13.22 -21.12
N PRO A 288 -2.08 -14.09 -20.64
CA PRO A 288 -2.09 -15.50 -20.99
C PRO A 288 -3.35 -16.24 -20.49
N THR A 289 -3.93 -15.79 -19.38
CA THR A 289 -5.14 -16.36 -18.79
C THR A 289 -6.37 -16.06 -19.63
N PHE A 290 -6.40 -14.91 -20.33
CA PHE A 290 -7.49 -14.55 -21.23
C PHE A 290 -7.48 -15.36 -22.53
N ARG A 291 -6.30 -15.68 -23.10
CA ARG A 291 -6.20 -16.45 -24.35
C ARG A 291 -6.71 -17.89 -24.21
N ARG A 292 -6.50 -18.54 -23.06
CA ARG A 292 -6.97 -19.93 -22.84
C ARG A 292 -8.49 -20.08 -22.80
N LYS A 293 -9.24 -19.02 -22.46
CA LYS A 293 -10.70 -19.10 -22.40
C LYS A 293 -11.37 -19.02 -23.77
N ASN A 294 -10.78 -18.30 -24.72
CA ASN A 294 -11.31 -18.16 -26.08
C ASN A 294 -10.99 -19.38 -26.97
N ASN A 295 -9.82 -20.01 -26.78
CA ASN A 295 -9.46 -21.20 -27.57
C ASN A 295 -10.28 -22.45 -27.21
N PHE A 296 -10.97 -22.47 -26.06
CA PHE A 296 -11.87 -23.57 -25.70
C PHE A 296 -13.28 -23.40 -26.31
N SER A 297 -13.72 -22.17 -26.60
CA SER A 297 -14.99 -21.93 -27.31
C SER A 297 -14.88 -22.14 -28.82
N GLU A 298 -13.69 -22.01 -29.39
CA GLU A 298 -13.45 -22.24 -30.84
C GLU A 298 -13.24 -23.72 -31.19
N ASN A 299 -12.90 -24.59 -30.23
CA ASN A 299 -12.78 -26.04 -30.46
C ASN A 299 -14.06 -26.83 -30.13
N LEU A 300 -15.14 -26.11 -29.82
CA LEU A 300 -16.49 -26.66 -29.56
C LEU A 300 -17.53 -26.15 -30.58
N ALA A 301 -17.08 -25.46 -31.63
CA ALA A 301 -17.86 -25.09 -32.81
C ALA A 301 -17.32 -25.87 -34.01
#